data_AF-A0A444YM19-F1
#
_entry.id   AF-A0A444YM19-F1
#
_cell.length_a   1.000
_cell.length_b   1.000
_cell.length_c   1.000
_cell.angle_alpha   90.00
_cell.angle_beta   90.00
_cell.angle_gamma   90.00
#
_symmetry.space_group_name_H-M   'P 1'
#
loop_
_entity.id
_entity.type
_entity.pdbx_description
1 polymer ?
#
loop_
_entity_poly.entity_id
_entity_poly.type
_entity_poly.pdbx_seq_one_letter_code
_entity_poly.pdbx_strand_id
1 'polypeptide(L)'
;MTGPVLATLVTVTVCVPDAKTTSPTRYCNGFPRILTQVHRSLKFRIQLIRKMEVLLPKLPSFKFSSPICCCSISTRSSSYVKFGFRRFSSLSVCASTVNEAVAEPSLGSPSLGHTTRPHFPILHQEVNGSKLVYLDNAATSQKPTVVLKTLQSYYEAYNSNVHRGIHFLRQVYAKATDQYEAARRKVASFINASDSSEIVFTRNATEAINLVAYSWGLSNLKRDDEIILTVAEHHSAIVPWQLLAQKVGAVLKFVNLNQYEIPDMDKLKELLSRKTKLVVVHHVSNVLASVLPVRDIANWAHDVGAKVLVDACQSVPHMTVDVHSLNVDFLVASSHKMCGPTGVGFLYGKIDLLSSMPPFLGGGEMISDVFLDHSTYAEPPSRFEAGTPAIGEAIGLGAAIDYLSGIGMQTIHDYEVT
;
A
#
# COMPACT_ATOMS: atom_id res chain seq x y z
N MET A 1 29.16 1.15 -25.78
CA MET A 1 29.63 -0.05 -25.06
C MET A 1 28.58 -0.39 -24.03
N THR A 2 27.64 -1.24 -24.42
CA THR A 2 26.43 -1.59 -23.68
C THR A 2 26.54 -3.05 -23.27
N GLY A 3 26.78 -3.30 -21.98
CA GLY A 3 26.73 -4.64 -21.40
C GLY A 3 25.35 -4.88 -20.77
N PRO A 4 24.80 -6.11 -20.82
CA PRO A 4 23.52 -6.42 -20.20
C PRO A 4 23.68 -6.55 -18.68
N VAL A 5 22.80 -5.92 -17.92
CA VAL A 5 22.65 -6.14 -16.48
C VAL A 5 21.88 -7.45 -16.30
N LEU A 6 22.54 -8.46 -15.75
CA LEU A 6 21.95 -9.75 -15.41
C LEU A 6 21.10 -9.57 -14.14
N ALA A 7 19.78 -9.65 -14.25
CA ALA A 7 18.90 -9.74 -13.09
C ALA A 7 18.97 -11.16 -12.53
N THR A 8 19.45 -11.29 -11.28
CA THR A 8 19.48 -12.56 -10.56
C THR A 8 18.05 -12.93 -10.16
N LEU A 9 17.45 -13.90 -10.85
CA LEU A 9 16.14 -14.47 -10.48
C LEU A 9 16.21 -15.13 -9.10
N VAL A 10 15.44 -14.62 -8.14
CA VAL A 10 15.07 -15.38 -6.94
C VAL A 10 13.75 -16.10 -7.26
N THR A 11 13.87 -17.35 -7.69
CA THR A 11 12.74 -18.24 -7.96
C THR A 11 12.04 -18.61 -6.65
N VAL A 12 10.79 -18.19 -6.46
CA VAL A 12 9.94 -18.70 -5.37
C VAL A 12 9.44 -20.09 -5.77
N THR A 13 10.14 -21.14 -5.34
CA THR A 13 9.66 -22.52 -5.46
C THR A 13 8.61 -22.80 -4.39
N VAL A 14 7.35 -22.94 -4.79
CA VAL A 14 6.29 -23.46 -3.93
C VAL A 14 6.49 -24.97 -3.81
N CYS A 15 7.05 -25.43 -2.69
CA CYS A 15 7.09 -26.85 -2.34
C CYS A 15 5.69 -27.32 -1.92
N VAL A 16 5.05 -28.11 -2.78
CA VAL A 16 3.89 -28.94 -2.42
C VAL A 16 4.42 -30.34 -2.05
N PRO A 17 4.09 -30.92 -0.88
CA PRO A 17 4.53 -32.26 -0.56
C PRO A 17 3.74 -33.31 -1.36
N ASP A 18 4.48 -34.13 -2.10
CA ASP A 18 4.02 -35.28 -2.87
C ASP A 18 3.41 -36.39 -1.99
N ALA A 19 2.26 -36.92 -2.42
CA ALA A 19 1.78 -38.24 -2.03
C ALA A 19 1.64 -39.11 -3.29
N LYS A 20 2.28 -40.28 -3.25
CA LYS A 20 2.57 -41.19 -4.37
C LYS A 20 1.35 -41.97 -4.91
N THR A 21 1.28 -41.98 -6.26
CA THR A 21 1.06 -43.10 -7.23
C THR A 21 -0.20 -43.97 -7.23
N THR A 22 -0.89 -44.04 -8.38
CA THR A 22 -0.87 -45.17 -9.37
C THR A 22 -1.73 -44.92 -10.63
N SER A 23 -1.08 -44.60 -11.77
CA SER A 23 -1.13 -45.19 -13.15
C SER A 23 -2.47 -45.52 -13.92
N PRO A 24 -2.49 -45.71 -15.27
CA PRO A 24 -3.20 -44.82 -16.21
C PRO A 24 -4.06 -45.50 -17.33
N THR A 25 -4.96 -44.76 -18.01
CA THR A 25 -5.33 -44.99 -19.44
C THR A 25 -6.15 -43.86 -20.14
N ARG A 26 -5.53 -43.31 -21.20
CA ARG A 26 -5.98 -42.87 -22.56
C ARG A 26 -7.32 -42.13 -22.88
N TYR A 27 -7.10 -40.93 -23.47
CA TYR A 27 -7.61 -40.30 -24.72
C TYR A 27 -9.03 -39.68 -24.89
N CYS A 28 -8.97 -38.39 -25.27
CA CYS A 28 -9.71 -37.61 -26.29
C CYS A 28 -11.01 -36.81 -25.97
N ASN A 29 -10.90 -35.52 -26.34
CA ASN A 29 -11.90 -34.53 -26.79
C ASN A 29 -12.61 -33.59 -25.79
N GLY A 30 -12.35 -32.28 -25.98
CA GLY A 30 -13.37 -31.22 -25.96
C GLY A 30 -13.44 -30.31 -24.72
N PHE A 31 -13.09 -29.03 -24.92
CA PHE A 31 -13.52 -27.79 -24.19
C PHE A 31 -13.72 -27.84 -22.65
N PRO A 32 -13.04 -27.01 -21.84
CA PRO A 32 -13.40 -26.87 -20.44
C PRO A 32 -14.31 -25.66 -20.18
N ARG A 33 -15.54 -25.97 -19.77
CA ARG A 33 -16.41 -25.12 -18.96
C ARG A 33 -15.79 -24.95 -17.56
N ILE A 34 -15.60 -23.71 -17.12
CA ILE A 34 -15.27 -23.37 -15.73
C ILE A 34 -16.59 -23.10 -14.99
N LEU A 35 -17.13 -24.11 -14.28
CA LEU A 35 -18.25 -23.92 -13.35
C LEU A 35 -18.41 -25.11 -12.40
N THR A 36 -17.38 -25.43 -11.60
CA THR A 36 -17.47 -26.48 -10.58
C THR A 36 -16.59 -26.23 -9.37
N GLN A 37 -16.64 -25.02 -8.79
CA GLN A 37 -16.07 -24.79 -7.44
C GLN A 37 -16.81 -23.75 -6.59
N VAL A 38 -18.13 -23.63 -6.76
CA VAL A 38 -18.97 -22.70 -5.96
C VAL A 38 -20.10 -23.39 -5.19
N HIS A 39 -20.42 -24.66 -5.46
CA HIS A 39 -21.60 -25.30 -4.89
C HIS A 39 -21.39 -26.17 -3.63
N ARG A 40 -20.16 -26.26 -3.08
CA ARG A 40 -19.89 -27.04 -1.86
C ARG A 40 -19.63 -26.23 -0.59
N SER A 41 -19.41 -24.91 -0.68
CA SER A 41 -19.12 -24.09 0.51
C SER A 41 -20.32 -23.33 1.10
N LEU A 42 -21.46 -23.29 0.39
CA LEU A 42 -22.66 -22.56 0.86
C LEU A 42 -23.59 -23.41 1.74
N LYS A 43 -23.57 -24.75 1.61
CA LYS A 43 -24.43 -25.64 2.43
C LYS A 43 -23.90 -25.86 3.85
N PHE A 44 -22.63 -25.57 4.13
CA PHE A 44 -22.06 -25.76 5.47
C PHE A 44 -22.23 -24.54 6.40
N ARG A 45 -22.51 -23.34 5.86
CA ARG A 45 -22.67 -22.11 6.67
C ARG A 45 -24.10 -21.80 7.11
N ILE A 46 -25.11 -22.41 6.49
CA ILE A 46 -26.53 -22.18 6.85
C ILE A 46 -26.97 -23.07 8.03
N GLN A 47 -26.24 -24.13 8.34
CA GLN A 47 -26.60 -25.08 9.40
C GLN A 47 -26.04 -24.71 10.79
N LEU A 48 -25.11 -23.75 10.87
CA LEU A 48 -24.50 -23.30 12.14
C LEU A 48 -25.22 -22.10 12.79
N ILE A 49 -26.02 -21.35 12.01
CA ILE A 49 -26.73 -20.15 12.50
C ILE A 49 -28.06 -20.50 13.19
N ARG A 50 -28.60 -21.71 13.00
CA ARG A 50 -29.86 -22.15 13.63
C ARG A 50 -29.72 -22.82 15.00
N LYS A 51 -28.54 -22.81 15.62
CA LYS A 51 -28.28 -23.49 16.92
C LYS A 51 -27.82 -22.58 18.06
N MET A 52 -27.89 -21.25 17.92
CA MET A 52 -27.47 -20.29 18.97
C MET A 52 -28.56 -19.33 19.45
N GLU A 53 -29.84 -19.64 19.22
CA GLU A 53 -30.95 -19.01 19.96
C GLU A 53 -31.49 -20.04 20.94
N VAL A 54 -31.10 -19.91 22.21
CA VAL A 54 -31.78 -20.29 23.47
C VAL A 54 -30.68 -20.43 24.51
N LEU A 55 -30.54 -19.41 25.37
CA LEU A 55 -30.15 -19.47 26.79
C LEU A 55 -29.77 -18.07 27.29
N LEU A 56 -30.75 -17.34 27.83
CA LEU A 56 -30.54 -16.19 28.70
C LEU A 56 -30.83 -16.60 30.15
N PRO A 57 -29.94 -16.28 31.10
CA PRO A 57 -30.37 -16.02 32.47
C PRO A 57 -30.05 -14.58 32.91
N LYS A 58 -31.00 -14.04 33.68
CA LYS A 58 -31.03 -12.71 34.28
C LYS A 58 -29.89 -12.52 35.31
N LEU A 59 -29.22 -11.37 35.29
CA LEU A 59 -28.29 -10.92 36.33
C LEU A 59 -28.97 -9.87 37.23
N PRO A 60 -28.79 -9.91 38.57
CA PRO A 60 -29.23 -8.85 39.45
C PRO A 60 -28.14 -7.78 39.66
N SER A 61 -28.62 -6.58 39.95
CA SER A 61 -27.92 -5.33 40.19
C SER A 61 -27.02 -5.36 41.44
N PHE A 62 -25.79 -4.83 41.31
CA PHE A 62 -24.93 -4.52 42.45
C PHE A 62 -24.51 -3.04 42.46
N LYS A 63 -24.64 -2.45 43.64
CA LYS A 63 -24.39 -1.04 43.97
C LYS A 63 -22.89 -0.76 44.15
N PHE A 64 -22.50 0.44 43.72
CA PHE A 64 -21.20 1.06 43.97
C PHE A 64 -20.94 1.31 45.46
N SER A 65 -19.70 1.07 45.89
CA SER A 65 -19.08 1.79 47.01
C SER A 65 -17.56 1.83 46.80
N SER A 66 -17.02 3.05 46.76
CA SER A 66 -15.60 3.42 46.80
C SER A 66 -15.10 3.48 48.25
N PRO A 67 -13.79 3.32 48.48
CA PRO A 67 -12.98 4.46 48.95
C PRO A 67 -11.58 4.50 48.29
N ILE A 68 -11.14 5.66 47.80
CA ILE A 68 -10.26 6.65 48.46
C ILE A 68 -8.80 6.21 48.59
N CYS A 69 -7.99 6.97 47.84
CA CYS A 69 -6.55 7.17 47.80
C CYS A 69 -5.88 7.39 49.17
N CYS A 70 -4.62 6.93 49.31
CA CYS A 70 -3.56 7.74 49.93
C CYS A 70 -2.17 7.17 49.62
N CYS A 71 -1.41 7.92 48.81
CA CYS A 71 0.05 7.87 48.75
C CYS A 71 0.65 8.75 49.87
N SER A 72 1.77 8.32 50.46
CA SER A 72 2.79 9.20 51.06
C SER A 72 4.14 8.47 50.92
N ILE A 73 4.99 8.89 49.97
CA ILE A 73 6.08 9.87 50.09
C ILE A 73 7.15 9.49 51.13
N SER A 74 8.35 9.28 50.57
CA SER A 74 9.64 9.07 51.21
C SER A 74 10.15 10.28 51.98
N THR A 75 10.89 10.04 53.05
CA THR A 75 12.04 10.88 53.42
C THR A 75 13.10 10.02 54.12
N ARG A 76 14.33 10.03 53.60
CA ARG A 76 15.52 10.26 54.43
C ARG A 76 16.76 10.49 53.56
N SER A 77 17.30 11.68 53.74
CA SER A 77 18.62 12.15 53.37
C SER A 77 19.70 11.51 54.26
N SER A 78 20.91 11.34 53.71
CA SER A 78 22.16 11.70 54.39
C SER A 78 23.36 11.63 53.43
N SER A 79 23.82 12.82 53.05
CA SER A 79 25.20 13.33 53.07
C SER A 79 26.43 12.41 52.92
N TYR A 80 27.22 12.75 51.89
CA TYR A 80 28.68 12.99 51.82
C TYR A 80 29.67 11.99 52.43
N VAL A 81 30.64 11.52 51.60
CA VAL A 81 32.09 11.81 51.74
C VAL A 81 32.78 11.65 50.37
N LYS A 82 33.53 12.68 49.93
CA LYS A 82 34.56 12.62 48.89
C LYS A 82 35.90 12.30 49.55
N PHE A 83 36.68 11.39 49.00
CA PHE A 83 38.14 11.39 49.16
C PHE A 83 38.80 11.14 47.80
N GLY A 84 39.59 12.13 47.37
CA GLY A 84 40.54 11.98 46.27
C GLY A 84 41.88 11.54 46.83
N PHE A 85 42.59 10.71 46.06
CA PHE A 85 44.04 10.59 46.15
C PHE A 85 44.64 10.53 44.75
N ARG A 86 45.66 11.37 44.54
CA ARG A 86 46.46 11.46 43.32
C ARG A 86 47.57 10.40 43.32
N ARG A 87 47.81 9.87 42.11
CA ARG A 87 49.07 9.40 41.50
C ARG A 87 50.13 8.71 42.38
N PHE A 88 50.42 7.47 42.01
CA PHE A 88 51.80 6.99 41.91
C PHE A 88 52.05 6.42 40.51
N SER A 89 53.08 6.94 39.87
CA SER A 89 53.66 6.45 38.63
C SER A 89 54.66 5.34 38.95
N SER A 90 54.39 4.12 38.49
CA SER A 90 55.38 3.05 38.41
C SER A 90 55.65 2.73 36.94
N LEU A 91 56.90 2.95 36.53
CA LEU A 91 57.46 2.48 35.27
C LEU A 91 57.56 0.95 35.36
N SER A 92 56.79 0.26 34.52
CA SER A 92 56.88 -1.18 34.30
C SER A 92 57.30 -1.40 32.85
N VAL A 93 58.57 -1.75 32.65
CA VAL A 93 59.10 -2.29 31.41
C VAL A 93 58.62 -3.74 31.31
N CYS A 94 57.74 -4.05 30.37
CA CYS A 94 57.40 -5.42 30.03
C CYS A 94 57.36 -5.61 28.51
N ALA A 95 58.14 -6.61 28.11
CA ALA A 95 58.34 -7.23 26.82
C ALA A 95 57.27 -6.99 25.74
N SER A 96 57.74 -6.56 24.57
CA SER A 96 57.04 -6.67 23.29
C SER A 96 56.92 -8.15 22.89
N THR A 97 55.84 -8.80 23.30
CA THR A 97 55.32 -9.98 22.59
C THR A 97 54.49 -9.47 21.43
N VAL A 98 54.96 -9.70 20.21
CA VAL A 98 54.15 -9.54 18.99
C VAL A 98 53.07 -10.62 19.06
N ASN A 99 51.93 -10.30 19.66
CA ASN A 99 50.72 -11.04 19.40
C ASN A 99 50.29 -10.60 18.01
N GLU A 100 50.46 -11.49 17.02
CA GLU A 100 49.60 -11.47 15.84
C GLU A 100 48.18 -11.65 16.36
N ALA A 101 47.53 -10.52 16.63
CA ALA A 101 46.09 -10.47 16.78
C ALA A 101 45.54 -10.96 15.44
N VAL A 102 45.04 -12.19 15.43
CA VAL A 102 44.10 -12.65 14.43
C VAL A 102 42.99 -11.61 14.44
N ALA A 103 42.96 -10.77 13.40
CA ALA A 103 41.90 -9.80 13.24
C ALA A 103 40.59 -10.57 13.28
N GLU A 104 39.78 -10.33 14.31
CA GLU A 104 38.39 -10.73 14.25
C GLU A 104 37.83 -10.18 12.95
N PRO A 105 37.08 -10.99 12.17
CA PRO A 105 36.46 -10.49 10.96
C PRO A 105 35.65 -9.27 11.38
N SER A 106 36.03 -8.09 10.90
CA SER A 106 35.26 -6.88 11.14
C SER A 106 33.86 -7.18 10.65
N LEU A 107 32.92 -7.42 11.58
CA LEU A 107 31.51 -7.56 11.26
C LEU A 107 31.18 -6.33 10.42
N GLY A 108 30.96 -6.54 9.13
CA GLY A 108 30.61 -5.48 8.20
C GLY A 108 29.45 -4.70 8.78
N SER A 109 29.32 -3.43 8.41
CA SER A 109 28.18 -2.61 8.82
C SER A 109 26.88 -3.41 8.65
N PRO A 110 26.01 -3.48 9.68
CA PRO A 110 24.81 -4.31 9.63
C PRO A 110 23.97 -3.93 8.41
N SER A 111 23.45 -4.93 7.69
CA SER A 111 22.63 -4.69 6.50
C SER A 111 21.38 -3.88 6.83
N LEU A 112 20.76 -3.24 5.82
CA LEU A 112 19.53 -2.48 6.00
C LEU A 112 18.42 -3.32 6.66
N GLY A 113 18.31 -4.60 6.27
CA GLY A 113 17.41 -5.54 6.92
C GLY A 113 17.69 -5.72 8.41
N HIS A 114 18.96 -5.85 8.82
CA HIS A 114 19.33 -6.01 10.23
C HIS A 114 19.07 -4.75 11.05
N THR A 115 19.34 -3.56 10.52
CA THR A 115 19.14 -2.29 11.23
C THR A 115 17.67 -1.93 11.40
N THR A 116 16.82 -2.30 10.44
CA THR A 116 15.38 -1.97 10.46
C THR A 116 14.50 -3.05 11.07
N ARG A 117 14.91 -4.32 11.10
CA ARG A 117 14.13 -5.43 11.68
C ARG A 117 13.61 -5.18 13.11
N PRO A 118 14.34 -4.51 14.03
CA PRO A 118 13.82 -4.16 15.35
C PRO A 118 12.58 -3.26 15.33
N HIS A 119 12.36 -2.49 14.24
CA HIS A 119 11.19 -1.63 14.11
C HIS A 119 9.90 -2.42 13.87
N PHE A 120 9.98 -3.69 13.46
CA PHE A 120 8.83 -4.52 13.09
C PHE A 120 8.59 -5.59 14.16
N PRO A 121 7.75 -5.31 15.18
CA PRO A 121 7.56 -6.21 16.32
C PRO A 121 7.07 -7.60 15.91
N ILE A 122 6.26 -7.68 14.86
CA ILE A 122 5.70 -8.95 14.35
C ILE A 122 6.78 -9.94 13.87
N LEU A 123 7.99 -9.48 13.52
CA LEU A 123 9.06 -10.36 13.04
C LEU A 123 9.80 -11.09 14.18
N HIS A 124 9.52 -10.76 15.44
CA HIS A 124 10.15 -11.31 16.64
C HIS A 124 9.23 -12.30 17.35
N GLN A 125 8.73 -13.28 16.60
CA GLN A 125 7.89 -14.36 17.11
C GLN A 125 8.26 -15.71 16.47
N GLU A 126 7.73 -16.78 17.07
CA GLU A 126 7.84 -18.13 16.52
C GLU A 126 6.50 -18.59 15.94
N VAL A 127 6.57 -19.32 14.84
CA VAL A 127 5.42 -19.97 14.19
C VAL A 127 5.80 -21.43 13.99
N ASN A 128 4.96 -22.34 14.48
CA ASN A 128 5.19 -23.79 14.41
C ASN A 128 6.56 -24.23 14.98
N GLY A 129 7.02 -23.60 16.07
CA GLY A 129 8.28 -23.91 16.74
C GLY A 129 9.54 -23.42 16.00
N SER A 130 9.39 -22.57 14.98
CA SER A 130 10.50 -21.96 14.23
C SER A 130 10.38 -20.43 14.23
N LYS A 131 11.51 -19.72 14.16
CA LYS A 131 11.51 -18.26 14.00
C LYS A 131 10.79 -17.86 12.72
N LEU A 132 9.97 -16.81 12.79
CA LEU A 132 9.25 -16.31 11.63
C LEU A 132 10.20 -15.78 10.53
N VAL A 133 10.07 -16.36 9.34
CA VAL A 133 10.65 -15.86 8.09
C VAL A 133 9.49 -15.48 7.17
N TYR A 134 9.22 -14.18 7.04
CA TYR A 134 8.09 -13.66 6.29
C TYR A 134 8.52 -13.26 4.86
N LEU A 135 8.16 -14.07 3.87
CA LEU A 135 8.49 -13.89 2.45
C LEU A 135 7.23 -13.73 1.59
N ASP A 136 6.27 -12.95 2.07
CA ASP A 136 4.97 -12.70 1.42
C ASP A 136 4.65 -11.19 1.34
N ASN A 137 5.71 -10.35 1.27
CA ASN A 137 5.56 -8.89 1.28
C ASN A 137 4.81 -8.34 0.06
N ALA A 138 4.85 -9.06 -1.08
CA ALA A 138 4.12 -8.68 -2.28
C ALA A 138 2.59 -8.76 -2.10
N ALA A 139 2.11 -9.58 -1.16
CA ALA A 139 0.71 -9.60 -0.73
C ALA A 139 0.40 -8.45 0.22
N THR A 140 1.16 -8.34 1.33
CA THR A 140 1.07 -7.22 2.27
C THR A 140 2.37 -7.04 3.05
N SER A 141 2.73 -5.80 3.34
CA SER A 141 3.92 -5.48 4.14
C SER A 141 3.64 -5.60 5.64
N GLN A 142 4.70 -5.68 6.45
CA GLN A 142 4.61 -5.51 7.89
C GLN A 142 4.69 -4.03 8.29
N LYS A 143 4.31 -3.72 9.54
CA LYS A 143 4.15 -2.33 10.02
C LYS A 143 5.23 -1.99 11.04
N PRO A 144 6.00 -0.90 10.87
CA PRO A 144 6.96 -0.47 11.85
C PRO A 144 6.23 0.13 13.07
N THR A 145 6.86 0.07 14.24
CA THR A 145 6.28 0.56 15.51
C THR A 145 5.84 2.03 15.42
N VAL A 146 6.53 2.86 14.64
CA VAL A 146 6.15 4.26 14.45
C VAL A 146 4.75 4.41 13.83
N VAL A 147 4.40 3.59 12.84
CA VAL A 147 3.07 3.61 12.22
C VAL A 147 2.01 3.15 13.22
N LEU A 148 2.27 2.06 13.94
CA LEU A 148 1.34 1.52 14.95
C LEU A 148 1.07 2.55 16.07
N LYS A 149 2.12 3.20 16.57
CA LYS A 149 2.00 4.23 17.61
C LYS A 149 1.26 5.48 17.11
N THR A 150 1.42 5.84 15.84
CA THR A 150 0.66 6.95 15.23
C THR A 150 -0.83 6.66 15.21
N LEU A 151 -1.24 5.47 14.76
CA LEU A 151 -2.63 5.04 14.78
C LEU A 151 -3.20 5.04 16.21
N GLN A 152 -2.47 4.47 17.17
CA GLN A 152 -2.86 4.47 18.58
C GLN A 152 -3.05 5.90 19.11
N SER A 153 -2.06 6.77 18.86
CA SER A 153 -2.08 8.16 19.33
C SER A 153 -3.25 8.96 18.74
N TYR A 154 -3.60 8.71 17.47
CA TYR A 154 -4.79 9.31 16.86
C TYR A 154 -6.05 8.94 17.64
N TYR A 155 -6.31 7.64 17.82
CA TYR A 155 -7.52 7.17 18.49
C TYR A 155 -7.60 7.56 19.96
N GLU A 156 -6.48 7.54 20.68
CA GLU A 156 -6.44 7.85 22.12
C GLU A 156 -6.51 9.35 22.42
N ALA A 157 -5.93 10.21 21.56
CA ALA A 157 -5.72 11.61 21.92
C ALA A 157 -6.51 12.62 21.08
N TYR A 158 -6.81 12.35 19.80
CA TYR A 158 -7.42 13.37 18.95
C TYR A 158 -8.36 12.87 17.83
N ASN A 159 -8.97 11.69 18.00
CA ASN A 159 -10.00 11.21 17.09
C ASN A 159 -11.25 12.11 17.11
N SER A 160 -11.60 12.63 15.94
CA SER A 160 -12.81 13.39 15.67
C SER A 160 -13.12 13.30 14.18
N ASN A 161 -14.33 13.69 13.78
CA ASN A 161 -14.63 13.84 12.36
C ASN A 161 -13.82 15.02 11.77
N VAL A 162 -13.74 15.16 10.44
CA VAL A 162 -12.94 16.19 9.75
C VAL A 162 -13.79 17.15 8.90
N HIS A 163 -13.28 18.38 8.67
CA HIS A 163 -13.81 19.46 7.76
C HIS A 163 -14.97 20.38 8.23
N ARG A 164 -15.92 19.98 9.08
CA ARG A 164 -17.09 20.73 9.61
C ARG A 164 -17.30 20.72 11.15
N GLY A 165 -16.31 21.11 11.96
CA GLY A 165 -16.38 21.04 13.44
C GLY A 165 -16.73 22.35 14.16
N ILE A 166 -17.62 22.30 15.16
CA ILE A 166 -18.10 23.47 15.93
C ILE A 166 -17.58 23.46 17.39
N HIS A 167 -17.15 24.65 17.84
CA HIS A 167 -16.78 25.22 19.15
C HIS A 167 -16.22 24.40 20.34
N PHE A 168 -16.80 23.28 20.81
CA PHE A 168 -16.36 22.67 22.10
C PHE A 168 -15.09 21.81 21.99
N LEU A 169 -14.90 21.11 20.86
CA LEU A 169 -13.72 20.28 20.57
C LEU A 169 -12.84 20.88 19.47
N ARG A 170 -12.91 22.20 19.24
CA ARG A 170 -12.26 22.87 18.11
C ARG A 170 -10.78 22.53 17.94
N GLN A 171 -10.04 22.40 19.04
CA GLN A 171 -8.62 22.06 18.99
C GLN A 171 -8.38 20.61 18.55
N VAL A 172 -9.17 19.66 19.05
CA VAL A 172 -9.10 18.24 18.66
C VAL A 172 -9.51 18.07 17.20
N TYR A 173 -10.55 18.79 16.80
CA TYR A 173 -11.09 18.82 15.45
C TYR A 173 -10.08 19.35 14.43
N ALA A 174 -9.51 20.52 14.72
CA ALA A 174 -8.50 21.14 13.89
C ALA A 174 -7.29 20.21 13.78
N LYS A 175 -6.85 19.61 14.89
CA LYS A 175 -5.73 18.66 14.86
C LYS A 175 -6.01 17.42 14.00
N ALA A 176 -7.18 16.81 14.09
CA ALA A 176 -7.55 15.68 13.24
C ALA A 176 -7.55 16.06 11.75
N THR A 177 -8.15 17.20 11.42
CA THR A 177 -8.20 17.73 10.04
C THR A 177 -6.80 18.06 9.52
N ASP A 178 -5.99 18.75 10.31
CA ASP A 178 -4.63 19.15 9.95
C ASP A 178 -3.74 17.93 9.69
N GLN A 179 -3.85 16.88 10.51
CA GLN A 179 -3.08 15.64 10.34
C GLN A 179 -3.57 14.82 9.14
N TYR A 180 -4.89 14.76 8.90
CA TYR A 180 -5.46 14.11 7.72
C TYR A 180 -4.96 14.78 6.42
N GLU A 181 -5.07 16.10 6.33
CA GLU A 181 -4.59 16.85 5.17
C GLU A 181 -3.06 16.89 5.07
N ALA A 182 -2.34 16.81 6.20
CA ALA A 182 -0.89 16.61 6.19
C ALA A 182 -0.50 15.26 5.59
N ALA A 183 -1.26 14.19 5.87
CA ALA A 183 -1.03 12.90 5.24
C ALA A 183 -1.21 12.98 3.72
N ARG A 184 -2.21 13.71 3.23
CA ARG A 184 -2.39 13.96 1.78
C ARG A 184 -1.18 14.66 1.16
N ARG A 185 -0.68 15.73 1.80
CA ARG A 185 0.54 16.43 1.35
C ARG A 185 1.77 15.52 1.35
N LYS A 186 1.89 14.62 2.31
CA LYS A 186 2.96 13.62 2.35
C LYS A 186 2.87 12.65 1.18
N VAL A 187 1.67 12.15 0.86
CA VAL A 187 1.46 11.30 -0.33
C VAL A 187 1.86 12.05 -1.60
N ALA A 188 1.40 13.30 -1.77
CA ALA A 188 1.74 14.11 -2.94
C ALA A 188 3.26 14.30 -3.08
N SER A 189 3.94 14.69 -2.01
CA SER A 189 5.40 14.85 -1.99
C SER A 189 6.13 13.53 -2.28
N PHE A 190 5.66 12.41 -1.72
CA PHE A 190 6.30 11.09 -1.87
C PHE A 190 6.34 10.59 -3.30
N ILE A 191 5.33 10.92 -4.11
CA ILE A 191 5.28 10.57 -5.54
C ILE A 191 5.63 11.75 -6.47
N ASN A 192 6.06 12.87 -5.89
CA ASN A 192 6.32 14.13 -6.58
C ASN A 192 5.11 14.68 -7.38
N ALA A 193 3.90 14.66 -6.84
CA ALA A 193 2.74 15.32 -7.43
C ALA A 193 2.84 16.86 -7.28
N SER A 194 2.24 17.62 -8.21
CA SER A 194 2.29 19.09 -8.18
C SER A 194 1.52 19.68 -7.01
N ASP A 195 0.35 19.10 -6.72
CA ASP A 195 -0.55 19.60 -5.71
C ASP A 195 -1.19 18.44 -4.93
N SER A 196 -1.42 18.63 -3.64
CA SER A 196 -2.10 17.63 -2.82
C SER A 196 -3.54 17.34 -3.25
N SER A 197 -4.19 18.27 -3.96
CA SER A 197 -5.52 18.09 -4.54
C SER A 197 -5.57 17.05 -5.67
N GLU A 198 -4.42 16.67 -6.22
CA GLU A 198 -4.28 15.57 -7.18
C GLU A 198 -4.36 14.19 -6.51
N ILE A 199 -4.41 14.14 -5.17
CA ILE A 199 -4.46 12.90 -4.39
C ILE A 199 -5.86 12.70 -3.83
N VAL A 200 -6.50 11.60 -4.25
CA VAL A 200 -7.78 11.12 -3.72
C VAL A 200 -7.54 9.86 -2.88
N PHE A 201 -8.00 9.86 -1.63
CA PHE A 201 -7.96 8.67 -0.79
C PHE A 201 -9.07 7.68 -1.15
N THR A 202 -8.70 6.41 -1.15
CA THR A 202 -9.61 5.28 -1.35
C THR A 202 -9.29 4.20 -0.33
N ARG A 203 -10.06 3.11 -0.28
CA ARG A 203 -9.80 1.95 0.58
C ARG A 203 -8.56 1.16 0.15
N ASN A 204 -8.25 1.16 -1.14
CA ASN A 204 -7.11 0.48 -1.76
C ASN A 204 -7.00 0.88 -3.25
N ALA A 205 -5.90 0.49 -3.90
CA ALA A 205 -5.69 0.72 -5.33
C ALA A 205 -6.80 0.14 -6.22
N THR A 206 -7.43 -0.97 -5.82
CA THR A 206 -8.57 -1.54 -6.57
C THR A 206 -9.74 -0.55 -6.65
N GLU A 207 -10.09 0.10 -5.54
CA GLU A 207 -11.11 1.14 -5.54
C GLU A 207 -10.69 2.37 -6.34
N ALA A 208 -9.42 2.75 -6.28
CA ALA A 208 -8.86 3.82 -7.12
C ALA A 208 -8.99 3.53 -8.63
N ILE A 209 -8.69 2.31 -9.08
CA ILE A 209 -8.88 1.90 -10.49
C ILE A 209 -10.37 1.94 -10.85
N ASN A 210 -11.24 1.46 -9.97
CA ASN A 210 -12.69 1.51 -10.19
C ASN A 210 -13.21 2.95 -10.27
N LEU A 211 -12.69 3.86 -9.45
CA LEU A 211 -13.01 5.29 -9.53
C LEU A 211 -12.71 5.80 -10.94
N VAL A 212 -11.52 5.56 -11.47
CA VAL A 212 -11.17 6.00 -12.84
C VAL A 212 -12.07 5.32 -13.87
N ALA A 213 -12.30 4.01 -13.76
CA ALA A 213 -13.15 3.28 -14.72
C ALA A 213 -14.60 3.80 -14.73
N TYR A 214 -15.20 4.07 -13.57
CA TYR A 214 -16.59 4.51 -13.46
C TYR A 214 -16.75 6.01 -13.71
N SER A 215 -15.85 6.85 -13.21
CA SER A 215 -15.95 8.30 -13.38
C SER A 215 -15.41 8.73 -14.74
N TRP A 216 -14.11 8.53 -15.00
CA TRP A 216 -13.49 8.93 -16.27
C TRP A 216 -13.95 8.03 -17.42
N GLY A 217 -13.91 6.71 -17.21
CA GLY A 217 -14.16 5.74 -18.27
C GLY A 217 -15.56 5.80 -18.84
N LEU A 218 -16.62 5.87 -18.00
CA LEU A 218 -18.01 5.97 -18.49
C LEU A 218 -18.30 7.29 -19.22
N SER A 219 -17.59 8.37 -18.89
CA SER A 219 -17.80 9.68 -19.51
C SER A 219 -16.99 9.89 -20.79
N ASN A 220 -15.88 9.18 -20.96
CA ASN A 220 -14.93 9.44 -22.06
C ASN A 220 -14.87 8.32 -23.10
N LEU A 221 -15.14 7.07 -22.74
CA LEU A 221 -15.06 5.95 -23.67
C LEU A 221 -16.39 5.71 -24.39
N LYS A 222 -16.27 5.42 -25.69
CA LYS A 222 -17.39 5.11 -26.58
C LYS A 222 -17.22 3.71 -27.16
N ARG A 223 -18.24 3.28 -27.91
CA ARG A 223 -18.18 2.03 -28.67
C ARG A 223 -16.97 2.06 -29.61
N ASP A 224 -16.27 0.93 -29.69
CA ASP A 224 -15.09 0.69 -30.53
C ASP A 224 -13.83 1.50 -30.16
N ASP A 225 -13.85 2.30 -29.08
CA ASP A 225 -12.63 2.85 -28.49
C ASP A 225 -11.79 1.72 -27.87
N GLU A 226 -10.47 1.84 -27.94
CA GLU A 226 -9.53 0.81 -27.52
C GLU A 226 -8.90 1.14 -26.16
N ILE A 227 -8.88 0.14 -25.28
CA ILE A 227 -8.11 0.15 -24.03
C ILE A 227 -7.00 -0.90 -24.16
N ILE A 228 -5.75 -0.48 -24.02
CA ILE A 228 -4.59 -1.38 -24.09
C ILE A 228 -4.17 -1.77 -22.68
N LEU A 229 -4.00 -3.08 -22.45
CA LEU A 229 -3.49 -3.70 -21.23
C LEU A 229 -2.36 -4.67 -21.57
N THR A 230 -1.66 -5.20 -20.56
CA THR A 230 -0.78 -6.37 -20.73
C THR A 230 -1.46 -7.67 -20.27
N VAL A 231 -0.93 -8.83 -20.68
CA VAL A 231 -1.40 -10.11 -20.13
C VAL A 231 -0.95 -10.36 -18.68
N ALA A 232 -0.04 -9.54 -18.16
CA ALA A 232 0.52 -9.65 -16.81
C ALA A 232 -0.15 -8.71 -15.79
N GLU A 233 -1.28 -8.09 -16.16
CA GLU A 233 -2.02 -7.22 -15.26
C GLU A 233 -2.62 -7.97 -14.06
N HIS A 234 -2.59 -7.32 -12.90
CA HIS A 234 -3.32 -7.79 -11.74
C HIS A 234 -4.83 -7.76 -12.01
N HIS A 235 -5.63 -8.66 -11.40
CA HIS A 235 -7.07 -8.71 -11.65
C HIS A 235 -7.80 -7.38 -11.40
N SER A 236 -7.35 -6.60 -10.42
CA SER A 236 -7.88 -5.24 -10.15
C SER A 236 -7.65 -4.27 -11.31
N ALA A 237 -6.65 -4.49 -12.15
CA ALA A 237 -6.35 -3.73 -13.35
C ALA A 237 -6.93 -4.37 -14.62
N ILE A 238 -7.68 -5.48 -14.53
CA ILE A 238 -8.37 -6.12 -15.68
C ILE A 238 -9.89 -6.00 -15.55
N VAL A 239 -10.44 -6.47 -14.42
CA VAL A 239 -11.89 -6.65 -14.23
C VAL A 239 -12.67 -5.34 -14.36
N PRO A 240 -12.23 -4.19 -13.81
CA PRO A 240 -12.96 -2.93 -13.98
C PRO A 240 -13.11 -2.51 -15.44
N TRP A 241 -12.08 -2.75 -16.25
CA TRP A 241 -12.10 -2.42 -17.68
C TRP A 241 -12.92 -3.40 -18.50
N GLN A 242 -12.98 -4.68 -18.10
CA GLN A 242 -13.94 -5.63 -18.69
C GLN A 242 -15.39 -5.22 -18.43
N LEU A 243 -15.71 -4.85 -17.18
CA LEU A 243 -17.05 -4.37 -16.81
C LEU A 243 -17.40 -3.08 -17.55
N LEU A 244 -16.44 -2.15 -17.70
CA LEU A 244 -16.63 -0.93 -18.45
C LEU A 244 -16.86 -1.20 -19.95
N ALA A 245 -16.00 -2.03 -20.56
CA ALA A 245 -16.09 -2.43 -21.96
C ALA A 245 -17.45 -3.06 -22.29
N GLN A 246 -17.98 -3.91 -21.41
CA GLN A 246 -19.31 -4.50 -21.55
C GLN A 246 -20.44 -3.45 -21.56
N LYS A 247 -20.27 -2.32 -20.85
CA LYS A 247 -21.27 -1.25 -20.78
C LYS A 247 -21.23 -0.31 -21.97
N VAL A 248 -20.03 0.14 -22.36
CA VAL A 248 -19.86 1.19 -23.37
C VAL A 248 -19.54 0.64 -24.77
N GLY A 249 -19.17 -0.63 -24.87
CA GLY A 249 -18.74 -1.27 -26.10
C GLY A 249 -17.29 -0.97 -26.49
N ALA A 250 -16.43 -0.59 -25.53
CA ALA A 250 -15.00 -0.44 -25.76
C ALA A 250 -14.33 -1.81 -25.98
N VAL A 251 -13.20 -1.82 -26.68
CA VAL A 251 -12.45 -3.04 -27.03
C VAL A 251 -11.18 -3.12 -26.19
N LEU A 252 -10.98 -4.23 -25.49
CA LEU A 252 -9.75 -4.49 -24.76
C LEU A 252 -8.71 -5.14 -25.70
N LYS A 253 -7.50 -4.58 -25.70
CA LYS A 253 -6.34 -5.11 -26.42
C LYS A 253 -5.29 -5.52 -25.39
N PHE A 254 -4.65 -6.67 -25.61
CA PHE A 254 -3.68 -7.22 -24.67
C PHE A 254 -2.31 -7.36 -25.34
N VAL A 255 -1.29 -6.83 -24.67
CA VAL A 255 0.13 -6.99 -25.01
C VAL A 255 0.61 -8.31 -24.41
N ASN A 256 1.04 -9.23 -25.27
CA ASN A 256 1.62 -10.51 -24.87
C ASN A 256 3.05 -10.35 -24.35
N LEU A 257 3.57 -11.40 -23.72
CA LEU A 257 4.96 -11.46 -23.28
C LEU A 257 5.89 -11.78 -24.46
N ASN A 258 7.11 -11.26 -24.40
CA ASN A 258 8.20 -11.63 -25.29
C ASN A 258 8.94 -12.90 -24.80
N GLN A 259 10.03 -13.27 -25.47
CA GLN A 259 10.86 -14.44 -25.13
C GLN A 259 11.53 -14.38 -23.74
N TYR A 260 11.56 -13.23 -23.09
CA TYR A 260 12.09 -13.02 -21.74
C TYR A 260 11.00 -12.99 -20.67
N GLU A 261 9.76 -13.37 -21.02
CA GLU A 261 8.59 -13.34 -20.13
C GLU A 261 8.25 -11.94 -19.61
N ILE A 262 8.57 -10.89 -20.39
CA ILE A 262 8.23 -9.49 -20.09
C ILE A 262 7.24 -8.99 -21.14
N PRO A 263 6.24 -8.14 -20.80
CA PRO A 263 5.37 -7.55 -21.81
C PRO A 263 6.15 -6.90 -22.96
N ASP A 264 5.75 -7.20 -24.19
CA ASP A 264 6.46 -6.77 -25.39
C ASP A 264 6.15 -5.30 -25.73
N MET A 265 7.11 -4.41 -25.51
CA MET A 265 6.94 -2.97 -25.74
C MET A 265 6.83 -2.59 -27.22
N ASP A 266 7.44 -3.36 -28.11
CA ASP A 266 7.31 -3.14 -29.55
C ASP A 266 5.86 -3.48 -29.98
N LYS A 267 5.30 -4.56 -29.42
CA LYS A 267 3.88 -4.90 -29.63
C LYS A 267 2.92 -3.91 -28.99
N LEU A 268 3.25 -3.36 -27.83
CA LEU A 268 2.46 -2.25 -27.26
C LEU A 268 2.41 -1.07 -28.23
N LYS A 269 3.56 -0.69 -28.77
CA LYS A 269 3.67 0.44 -29.71
C LYS A 269 2.93 0.18 -31.02
N GLU A 270 2.97 -1.05 -31.55
CA GLU A 270 2.20 -1.45 -32.73
C GLU A 270 0.68 -1.40 -32.51
N LEU A 271 0.21 -1.65 -31.28
CA LEU A 271 -1.22 -1.62 -30.94
C LEU A 271 -1.77 -0.19 -30.78
N LEU A 272 -0.92 0.81 -30.58
CA LEU A 272 -1.36 2.20 -30.44
C LEU A 272 -1.96 2.72 -31.74
N SER A 273 -3.17 3.26 -31.64
CA SER A 273 -3.92 3.79 -32.76
C SER A 273 -4.71 5.03 -32.35
N ARG A 274 -5.32 5.74 -33.31
CA ARG A 274 -6.24 6.87 -32.99
C ARG A 274 -7.49 6.43 -32.22
N LYS A 275 -7.80 5.13 -32.21
CA LYS A 275 -8.88 4.55 -31.41
C LYS A 275 -8.46 4.29 -29.97
N THR A 276 -7.15 4.23 -29.68
CA THR A 276 -6.67 4.08 -28.32
C THR A 276 -7.05 5.31 -27.52
N LYS A 277 -7.78 5.10 -26.42
CA LYS A 277 -8.17 6.16 -25.47
C LYS A 277 -7.53 6.02 -24.12
N LEU A 278 -7.14 4.79 -23.76
CA LEU A 278 -6.53 4.51 -22.47
C LEU A 278 -5.52 3.38 -22.59
N VAL A 279 -4.37 3.55 -21.94
CA VAL A 279 -3.39 2.51 -21.68
C VAL A 279 -3.36 2.25 -20.18
N VAL A 280 -3.52 1.00 -19.77
CA VAL A 280 -3.54 0.57 -18.36
C VAL A 280 -2.46 -0.47 -18.18
N VAL A 281 -1.43 -0.13 -17.41
CA VAL A 281 -0.28 -1.02 -17.21
C VAL A 281 0.22 -0.98 -15.78
N HIS A 282 0.79 -2.09 -15.31
CA HIS A 282 1.57 -2.11 -14.08
C HIS A 282 2.90 -1.36 -14.27
N HIS A 283 3.38 -0.70 -13.23
CA HIS A 283 4.76 -0.19 -13.22
C HIS A 283 5.76 -1.33 -12.99
N VAL A 284 5.45 -2.19 -12.02
CA VAL A 284 6.20 -3.41 -11.70
C VAL A 284 5.21 -4.57 -11.54
N SER A 285 5.45 -5.69 -12.23
CA SER A 285 4.57 -6.86 -12.13
C SER A 285 4.71 -7.53 -10.78
N ASN A 286 3.60 -7.82 -10.10
CA ASN A 286 3.60 -8.55 -8.83
C ASN A 286 3.92 -10.05 -8.97
N VAL A 287 3.99 -10.57 -10.21
CA VAL A 287 4.29 -11.97 -10.50
C VAL A 287 5.64 -12.09 -11.20
N LEU A 288 5.83 -11.32 -12.27
CA LEU A 288 7.04 -11.41 -13.11
C LEU A 288 8.21 -10.60 -12.55
N ALA A 289 7.96 -9.70 -11.60
CA ALA A 289 8.91 -8.73 -11.07
C ALA A 289 9.56 -7.81 -12.14
N SER A 290 9.04 -7.83 -13.38
CA SER A 290 9.50 -6.99 -14.48
C SER A 290 9.03 -5.54 -14.30
N VAL A 291 9.93 -4.59 -14.59
CA VAL A 291 9.64 -3.15 -14.58
C VAL A 291 9.33 -2.70 -16.01
N LEU A 292 8.22 -1.97 -16.22
CA LEU A 292 7.88 -1.41 -17.53
C LEU A 292 8.44 0.02 -17.71
N PRO A 293 8.83 0.41 -18.93
CA PRO A 293 9.30 1.76 -19.25
C PRO A 293 8.12 2.75 -19.32
N VAL A 294 7.51 3.03 -18.16
CA VAL A 294 6.26 3.81 -18.05
C VAL A 294 6.34 5.19 -18.71
N ARG A 295 7.49 5.88 -18.60
CA ARG A 295 7.69 7.18 -19.25
C ARG A 295 7.55 7.10 -20.77
N ASP A 296 8.12 6.08 -21.39
CA ASP A 296 8.05 5.89 -22.84
C ASP A 296 6.64 5.51 -23.27
N ILE A 297 5.97 4.64 -22.51
CA ILE A 297 4.57 4.26 -22.72
C ILE A 297 3.67 5.50 -22.65
N ALA A 298 3.85 6.37 -21.65
CA ALA A 298 3.11 7.61 -21.50
C ALA A 298 3.29 8.54 -22.72
N ASN A 299 4.53 8.72 -23.17
CA ASN A 299 4.81 9.53 -24.35
C ASN A 299 4.11 8.98 -25.61
N TRP A 300 4.24 7.67 -25.89
CA TRP A 300 3.61 7.08 -27.08
C TRP A 300 2.08 7.11 -27.00
N ALA A 301 1.50 6.91 -25.82
CA ALA A 301 0.06 6.99 -25.61
C ALA A 301 -0.45 8.42 -25.82
N HIS A 302 0.28 9.42 -25.32
CA HIS A 302 -0.06 10.84 -25.49
C HIS A 302 0.03 11.29 -26.95
N ASP A 303 0.97 10.75 -27.74
CA ASP A 303 1.10 11.04 -29.18
C ASP A 303 -0.17 10.66 -29.98
N VAL A 304 -0.94 9.66 -29.52
CA VAL A 304 -2.23 9.28 -30.12
C VAL A 304 -3.45 9.87 -29.40
N GLY A 305 -3.22 10.70 -28.37
CA GLY A 305 -4.26 11.33 -27.55
C GLY A 305 -4.90 10.42 -26.50
N ALA A 306 -4.31 9.26 -26.22
CA ALA A 306 -4.74 8.36 -25.16
C ALA A 306 -4.28 8.87 -23.78
N LYS A 307 -4.94 8.40 -22.73
CA LYS A 307 -4.53 8.59 -21.33
C LYS A 307 -3.80 7.36 -20.80
N VAL A 308 -3.03 7.51 -19.73
CA VAL A 308 -2.29 6.41 -19.09
C VAL A 308 -2.64 6.28 -17.62
N LEU A 309 -3.12 5.10 -17.23
CA LEU A 309 -3.25 4.69 -15.83
C LEU A 309 -2.15 3.69 -15.49
N VAL A 310 -1.43 3.97 -14.41
CA VAL A 310 -0.36 3.09 -13.90
C VAL A 310 -0.75 2.45 -12.58
N ASP A 311 -0.76 1.11 -12.55
CA ASP A 311 -0.77 0.36 -11.29
C ASP A 311 0.64 0.33 -10.69
N ALA A 312 0.85 1.18 -9.69
CA ALA A 312 2.14 1.37 -9.04
C ALA A 312 2.23 0.65 -7.69
N CYS A 313 1.35 -0.33 -7.43
CA CYS A 313 1.29 -1.05 -6.16
C CYS A 313 2.58 -1.78 -5.77
N GLN A 314 3.42 -2.13 -6.74
CA GLN A 314 4.72 -2.80 -6.51
C GLN A 314 5.93 -1.89 -6.78
N SER A 315 5.73 -0.65 -7.24
CA SER A 315 6.83 0.31 -7.39
C SER A 315 6.88 1.28 -6.21
N VAL A 316 5.74 1.87 -5.83
CA VAL A 316 5.66 2.86 -4.74
C VAL A 316 6.27 2.37 -3.41
N PRO A 317 6.15 1.08 -3.02
CA PRO A 317 6.78 0.61 -1.79
C PRO A 317 8.30 0.37 -1.88
N HIS A 318 8.85 0.26 -3.09
CA HIS A 318 10.15 -0.38 -3.35
C HIS A 318 11.15 0.50 -4.13
N MET A 319 10.69 1.59 -4.73
CA MET A 319 11.53 2.51 -5.50
C MET A 319 10.97 3.92 -5.53
N THR A 320 11.81 4.89 -5.88
CA THR A 320 11.37 6.27 -6.11
C THR A 320 10.39 6.31 -7.29
N VAL A 321 9.25 6.98 -7.09
CA VAL A 321 8.24 7.21 -8.13
C VAL A 321 8.05 8.71 -8.25
N ASP A 322 8.18 9.23 -9.48
CA ASP A 322 8.01 10.64 -9.78
C ASP A 322 6.99 10.78 -10.91
N VAL A 323 5.76 11.17 -10.58
CA VAL A 323 4.66 11.27 -11.54
C VAL A 323 4.88 12.31 -12.63
N HIS A 324 5.69 13.35 -12.38
CA HIS A 324 6.07 14.33 -13.39
C HIS A 324 7.03 13.73 -14.39
N SER A 325 8.08 13.06 -13.90
CA SER A 325 9.06 12.41 -14.77
C SER A 325 8.44 11.31 -15.64
N LEU A 326 7.47 10.59 -15.07
CA LEU A 326 6.72 9.54 -15.75
C LEU A 326 5.65 10.09 -16.68
N ASN A 327 5.19 11.33 -16.46
CA ASN A 327 4.11 12.00 -17.20
C ASN A 327 2.82 11.16 -17.28
N VAL A 328 2.47 10.46 -16.20
CA VAL A 328 1.26 9.62 -16.15
C VAL A 328 0.01 10.46 -15.89
N ASP A 329 -1.14 10.02 -16.40
CA ASP A 329 -2.41 10.72 -16.17
C ASP A 329 -3.08 10.30 -14.87
N PHE A 330 -2.98 9.00 -14.55
CA PHE A 330 -3.43 8.41 -13.31
C PHE A 330 -2.39 7.43 -12.75
N LEU A 331 -2.25 7.39 -11.42
CA LEU A 331 -1.42 6.40 -10.73
C LEU A 331 -2.12 5.91 -9.47
N VAL A 332 -2.05 4.61 -9.19
CA VAL A 332 -2.71 4.02 -8.01
C VAL A 332 -1.73 3.25 -7.14
N ALA A 333 -1.95 3.28 -5.83
CA ALA A 333 -1.20 2.46 -4.88
C ALA A 333 -2.00 2.12 -3.61
N SER A 334 -1.55 1.10 -2.88
CA SER A 334 -2.19 0.62 -1.65
C SER A 334 -1.25 0.75 -0.45
N SER A 335 -1.76 1.38 0.62
CA SER A 335 -1.00 1.62 1.87
C SER A 335 -0.45 0.33 2.50
N HIS A 336 -1.23 -0.75 2.45
CA HIS A 336 -0.86 -2.01 3.08
C HIS A 336 0.39 -2.66 2.48
N LYS A 337 0.84 -2.26 1.28
CA LYS A 337 2.09 -2.74 0.67
C LYS A 337 3.30 -1.88 1.01
N MET A 338 3.10 -0.69 1.56
CA MET A 338 4.15 0.30 1.84
C MET A 338 4.23 0.65 3.33
N CYS A 339 4.27 -0.37 4.20
CA CYS A 339 4.33 -0.25 5.67
C CYS A 339 3.11 0.41 6.36
N GLY A 340 2.15 0.94 5.61
CA GLY A 340 0.95 1.58 6.14
C GLY A 340 -0.19 0.60 6.46
N PRO A 341 -1.27 1.10 7.10
CA PRO A 341 -2.41 0.28 7.51
C PRO A 341 -3.23 -0.23 6.30
N THR A 342 -3.99 -1.30 6.52
CA THR A 342 -5.07 -1.68 5.59
C THR A 342 -6.20 -0.66 5.63
N GLY A 343 -7.09 -0.67 4.63
CA GLY A 343 -8.27 0.19 4.61
C GLY A 343 -8.04 1.59 4.03
N VAL A 344 -6.81 1.90 3.61
CA VAL A 344 -6.50 3.10 2.83
C VAL A 344 -5.56 2.79 1.65
N GLY A 345 -5.72 3.54 0.58
CA GLY A 345 -4.89 3.63 -0.61
C GLY A 345 -5.13 4.99 -1.24
N PHE A 346 -4.55 5.23 -2.42
CA PHE A 346 -4.74 6.50 -3.09
C PHE A 346 -4.79 6.36 -4.61
N LEU A 347 -5.49 7.30 -5.22
CA LEU A 347 -5.42 7.66 -6.62
C LEU A 347 -4.67 8.99 -6.72
N TYR A 348 -3.62 9.02 -7.54
CA TYR A 348 -3.14 10.24 -8.16
C TYR A 348 -3.86 10.43 -9.50
N GLY A 349 -4.29 11.65 -9.78
CA GLY A 349 -4.74 12.04 -11.12
C GLY A 349 -4.40 13.50 -11.39
N LYS A 350 -3.97 13.80 -12.62
CA LYS A 350 -3.70 15.20 -13.02
C LYS A 350 -4.91 16.09 -12.73
N ILE A 351 -4.69 17.27 -12.17
CA ILE A 351 -5.77 18.13 -11.67
C ILE A 351 -6.83 18.47 -12.74
N ASP A 352 -6.43 18.68 -13.99
CA ASP A 352 -7.35 18.96 -15.09
C ASP A 352 -8.28 17.77 -15.38
N LEU A 353 -7.75 16.54 -15.25
CA LEU A 353 -8.54 15.32 -15.45
C LEU A 353 -9.51 15.12 -14.30
N LEU A 354 -9.04 15.24 -13.05
CA LEU A 354 -9.91 15.13 -11.87
C LEU A 354 -11.02 16.19 -11.90
N SER A 355 -10.71 17.41 -12.34
CA SER A 355 -11.70 18.50 -12.47
C SER A 355 -12.75 18.20 -13.53
N SER A 356 -12.38 17.51 -14.62
CA SER A 356 -13.31 17.10 -15.69
C SER A 356 -14.15 15.86 -15.35
N MET A 357 -13.75 15.11 -14.33
CA MET A 357 -14.36 13.84 -13.95
C MET A 357 -15.62 14.05 -13.09
N PRO A 358 -16.74 13.37 -13.40
CA PRO A 358 -17.94 13.41 -12.57
C PRO A 358 -17.74 12.64 -11.26
N PRO A 359 -18.53 12.91 -10.19
CA PRO A 359 -18.41 12.17 -8.94
C PRO A 359 -18.63 10.66 -9.12
N PHE A 360 -17.93 9.85 -8.34
CA PHE A 360 -18.05 8.39 -8.35
C PHE A 360 -19.02 7.88 -7.27
N LEU A 361 -18.71 8.14 -6.00
CA LEU A 361 -19.61 7.88 -4.88
C LEU A 361 -20.34 9.17 -4.50
N GLY A 362 -21.63 9.07 -4.20
CA GLY A 362 -22.46 10.20 -3.76
C GLY A 362 -22.79 10.11 -2.27
N GLY A 363 -22.73 11.24 -1.56
CA GLY A 363 -23.04 11.29 -0.12
C GLY A 363 -22.61 12.60 0.52
N GLY A 364 -22.45 12.60 1.85
CA GLY A 364 -21.89 13.73 2.58
C GLY A 364 -20.43 14.02 2.22
N GLU A 365 -19.92 15.18 2.65
CA GLU A 365 -18.55 15.69 2.41
C GLU A 365 -18.15 16.01 0.96
N MET A 366 -18.64 15.25 -0.03
CA MET A 366 -18.30 15.44 -1.46
C MET A 366 -19.13 16.50 -2.20
N ILE A 367 -20.16 17.03 -1.55
CA ILE A 367 -21.09 18.06 -2.06
C ILE A 367 -20.60 19.48 -1.77
N SER A 368 -21.04 20.45 -2.57
CA SER A 368 -21.05 21.87 -2.18
C SER A 368 -22.40 22.18 -1.51
N ASP A 369 -23.49 22.05 -2.26
CA ASP A 369 -24.86 22.31 -1.81
C ASP A 369 -25.79 21.15 -2.15
N VAL A 370 -26.79 20.92 -1.29
CA VAL A 370 -27.79 19.86 -1.46
C VAL A 370 -29.18 20.47 -1.42
N PHE A 371 -29.94 20.23 -2.49
CA PHE A 371 -31.34 20.61 -2.64
C PHE A 371 -32.22 19.35 -2.67
N LEU A 372 -33.55 19.52 -2.66
CA LEU A 372 -34.47 18.37 -2.67
C LEU A 372 -34.47 17.61 -4.01
N ASP A 373 -34.17 18.28 -5.13
CA ASP A 373 -34.24 17.76 -6.49
C ASP A 373 -32.87 17.58 -7.17
N HIS A 374 -31.82 18.26 -6.67
CA HIS A 374 -30.47 18.18 -7.22
C HIS A 374 -29.39 18.48 -6.16
N SER A 375 -28.12 18.33 -6.54
CA SER A 375 -26.98 18.71 -5.70
C SER A 375 -25.85 19.26 -6.57
N THR A 376 -25.03 20.14 -6.00
CA THR A 376 -23.76 20.60 -6.59
C THR A 376 -22.60 19.91 -5.88
N TYR A 377 -21.49 19.73 -6.57
CA TYR A 377 -20.36 18.94 -6.08
C TYR A 377 -19.17 19.82 -5.75
N ALA A 378 -18.39 19.42 -4.74
CA ALA A 378 -17.13 20.08 -4.42
C ALA A 378 -16.10 19.89 -5.55
N GLU A 379 -15.02 20.64 -5.49
CA GLU A 379 -13.85 20.41 -6.33
C GLU A 379 -13.05 19.17 -5.87
N PRO A 380 -12.20 18.59 -6.73
CA PRO A 380 -11.24 17.59 -6.32
C PRO A 380 -10.31 18.12 -5.21
N PRO A 381 -9.87 17.25 -4.27
CA PRO A 381 -10.12 15.81 -4.22
C PRO A 381 -11.45 15.46 -3.53
N SER A 382 -12.06 16.41 -2.81
CA SER A 382 -13.26 16.19 -1.99
C SER A 382 -14.44 15.63 -2.79
N ARG A 383 -14.58 16.01 -4.07
CA ARG A 383 -15.58 15.42 -5.00
C ARG A 383 -15.63 13.90 -4.99
N PHE A 384 -14.50 13.25 -4.70
CA PHE A 384 -14.34 11.79 -4.78
C PHE A 384 -14.27 11.10 -3.41
N GLU A 385 -14.33 11.85 -2.31
CA GLU A 385 -14.21 11.34 -0.94
C GLU A 385 -15.56 11.44 -0.22
N ALA A 386 -16.50 10.57 -0.61
CA ALA A 386 -17.86 10.61 -0.09
C ALA A 386 -17.97 9.99 1.32
N GLY A 387 -18.54 10.75 2.25
CA GLY A 387 -18.76 10.33 3.64
C GLY A 387 -17.54 10.50 4.54
N THR A 388 -17.64 10.02 5.78
CA THR A 388 -16.52 10.08 6.72
C THR A 388 -15.37 9.19 6.24
N PRO A 389 -14.15 9.74 6.04
CA PRO A 389 -13.04 8.98 5.50
C PRO A 389 -12.37 8.08 6.56
N ALA A 390 -11.44 7.25 6.12
CA ALA A 390 -10.55 6.46 6.97
C ALA A 390 -9.45 7.35 7.58
N ILE A 391 -9.84 8.26 8.48
CA ILE A 391 -8.99 9.35 8.99
C ILE A 391 -7.71 8.80 9.66
N GLY A 392 -7.87 7.87 10.60
CA GLY A 392 -6.74 7.29 11.33
C GLY A 392 -5.81 6.50 10.41
N GLU A 393 -6.38 5.80 9.43
CA GLU A 393 -5.63 5.05 8.43
C GLU A 393 -4.83 5.97 7.50
N ALA A 394 -5.42 7.07 7.03
CA ALA A 394 -4.71 8.07 6.22
C ALA A 394 -3.55 8.70 6.99
N ILE A 395 -3.76 9.06 8.26
CA ILE A 395 -2.67 9.56 9.14
C ILE A 395 -1.59 8.48 9.32
N GLY A 396 -1.98 7.21 9.48
CA GLY A 396 -1.07 6.07 9.54
C GLY A 396 -0.26 5.87 8.25
N LEU A 397 -0.87 6.06 7.08
CA LEU A 397 -0.18 6.08 5.78
C LEU A 397 0.84 7.24 5.72
N GLY A 398 0.48 8.42 6.21
CA GLY A 398 1.42 9.54 6.30
C GLY A 398 2.66 9.21 7.15
N ALA A 399 2.48 8.51 8.28
CA ALA A 399 3.61 8.05 9.09
C ALA A 399 4.44 6.94 8.42
N ALA A 400 3.80 6.10 7.60
CA ALA A 400 4.52 5.09 6.81
C ALA A 400 5.41 5.75 5.75
N ILE A 401 4.90 6.80 5.10
CA ILE A 401 5.66 7.61 4.15
C ILE A 401 6.85 8.30 4.83
N ASP A 402 6.65 8.91 6.01
CA ASP A 402 7.76 9.53 6.75
C ASP A 402 8.84 8.48 7.10
N TYR A 403 8.42 7.28 7.50
CA TYR A 403 9.33 6.19 7.83
C TYR A 403 10.16 5.75 6.62
N LEU A 404 9.51 5.49 5.48
CA LEU A 404 10.17 5.11 4.23
C LEU A 404 11.09 6.23 3.71
N SER A 405 10.63 7.47 3.76
CA SER A 405 11.41 8.65 3.35
C SER A 405 12.62 8.89 4.26
N GLY A 406 12.50 8.59 5.55
CA GLY A 406 13.60 8.68 6.51
C GLY A 406 14.71 7.65 6.27
N ILE A 407 14.38 6.49 5.69
CA ILE A 407 15.37 5.51 5.20
C ILE A 407 15.95 5.97 3.85
N GLY A 408 15.08 6.55 3.00
CA GLY A 408 15.37 6.92 1.63
C GLY A 408 15.01 5.81 0.65
N MET A 409 14.14 6.12 -0.30
CA MET A 409 13.64 5.13 -1.28
C MET A 409 14.74 4.55 -2.17
N GLN A 410 15.77 5.34 -2.50
CA GLN A 410 16.92 4.83 -3.24
C GLN A 410 17.70 3.79 -2.42
N THR A 411 17.92 4.05 -1.13
CA THR A 411 18.59 3.10 -0.21
C THR A 411 17.81 1.78 -0.11
N ILE A 412 16.48 1.85 -0.07
CA ILE A 412 15.61 0.67 -0.06
C ILE A 412 15.75 -0.09 -1.38
N HIS A 413 15.63 0.61 -2.49
CA HIS A 413 15.71 0.00 -3.82
C HIS A 413 17.05 -0.70 -4.04
N ASP A 414 18.16 -0.02 -3.76
CA ASP A 414 19.52 -0.55 -3.92
C ASP A 414 19.72 -1.82 -3.09
N TYR A 415 19.16 -1.88 -1.88
CA TYR A 415 19.23 -3.06 -1.03
C TYR A 415 18.41 -4.24 -1.56
N GLU A 416 17.27 -3.99 -2.20
CA GLU A 416 16.38 -5.05 -2.72
C GLU A 416 16.86 -5.64 -4.04
N VAL A 417 17.65 -4.90 -4.83
CA VAL A 417 18.19 -5.36 -6.12
C VAL A 417 19.63 -5.89 -6.02
N THR A 418 20.26 -5.82 -4.84
CA THR A 418 21.56 -6.42 -4.54
C THR A 418 21.40 -7.89 -4.15
#